data_AF-A0A4Q0XTT3-F1
#
_entry.id   AF-A0A4Q0XTT3-F1
#
_cell.length_a   1.000
_cell.length_b   1.000
_cell.length_c   1.000
_cell.angle_alpha   90.00
_cell.angle_beta   90.00
_cell.angle_gamma   90.00
#
_symmetry.space_group_name_H-M   'P 1'
#
loop_
_entity.id
_entity.type
_entity.pdbx_description
1 polymer ?
#
loop_
_entity_poly.entity_id
_entity_poly.type
_entity_poly.pdbx_seq_one_letter_code
_entity_poly.pdbx_strand_id
1 'polypeptide(L)' 'MKLNELEIEAYKLRFEFYNQYENKEEKWHRKYKSHKLYDVVIESFNYKFHEIGEVMPKLLEKNHH' A
#
# COMPACT_ATOMS: atom_id res chain seq x y z
N MET A 1 -2.73 -16.58 8.71
CA MET A 1 -3.34 -15.68 7.71
C MET A 1 -2.67 -15.95 6.37
N LYS A 2 -3.42 -16.16 5.29
CA LYS A 2 -2.85 -16.39 3.96
C LYS A 2 -2.44 -15.04 3.37
N LEU A 3 -1.25 -14.94 2.79
CA LEU A 3 -0.68 -13.76 2.12
C LEU A 3 -1.74 -12.98 1.31
N ASN A 4 -2.64 -13.70 0.65
CA ASN A 4 -3.69 -13.19 -0.22
C ASN A 4 -4.60 -12.11 0.40
N GLU A 5 -4.96 -12.17 1.69
CA GLU A 5 -5.88 -11.17 2.28
C GLU A 5 -5.21 -9.81 2.49
N LEU A 6 -3.96 -9.82 2.99
CA LEU A 6 -3.16 -8.61 3.20
C LEU A 6 -2.75 -7.99 1.88
N GLU A 7 -2.44 -8.82 0.88
CA GLU A 7 -2.12 -8.37 -0.46
C GLU A 7 -3.30 -7.66 -1.12
N ILE A 8 -4.50 -8.23 -1.04
CA ILE A 8 -5.74 -7.59 -1.53
C ILE A 8 -5.99 -6.25 -0.82
N GLU A 9 -5.78 -6.20 0.49
CA GLU A 9 -5.96 -4.99 1.28
C GLU A 9 -4.92 -3.91 0.92
N ALA A 10 -3.65 -4.29 0.70
CA ALA A 10 -2.60 -3.39 0.26
C ALA A 10 -2.88 -2.83 -1.14
N TYR A 11 -3.34 -3.67 -2.08
CA TYR A 11 -3.76 -3.21 -3.41
C TYR A 11 -4.94 -2.24 -3.34
N LYS A 12 -5.95 -2.50 -2.50
CA LYS A 12 -7.08 -1.60 -2.30
C LYS A 12 -6.62 -0.23 -1.81
N LEU A 13 -5.72 -0.21 -0.83
CA LEU A 13 -5.18 1.04 -0.28
C LEU A 13 -4.36 1.82 -1.32
N ARG A 14 -3.51 1.12 -2.10
CA ARG A 14 -2.72 1.75 -3.18
C ARG A 14 -3.61 2.29 -4.30
N PHE A 15 -4.66 1.55 -4.64
CA PHE A 15 -5.65 1.98 -5.63
C PHE A 15 -6.48 3.17 -5.13
N GLU A 16 -6.92 3.16 -3.87
CA GLU A 16 -7.62 4.30 -3.26
C GLU A 16 -6.73 5.55 -3.29
N PHE A 17 -5.44 5.41 -2.94
CA PHE A 17 -4.49 6.50 -3.01
C PHE A 17 -4.45 7.10 -4.42
N TYR A 18 -4.21 6.28 -5.44
CA TYR A 18 -4.11 6.75 -6.83
C TYR A 18 -5.37 7.48 -7.29
N ASN A 19 -6.56 6.95 -6.98
CA ASN A 19 -7.81 7.54 -7.47
C ASN A 19 -8.29 8.77 -6.68
N GLN A 20 -8.04 8.82 -5.37
CA GLN A 20 -8.67 9.81 -4.49
C GLN A 20 -7.69 10.76 -3.82
N TYR A 21 -6.42 10.37 -3.70
CA TYR A 21 -5.42 11.05 -2.89
C TYR A 21 -4.08 11.35 -3.59
N GLU A 22 -3.95 11.12 -4.90
CA GLU A 22 -2.70 11.39 -5.64
C GLU A 22 -2.19 12.83 -5.43
N ASN A 23 -3.11 13.81 -5.34
CA ASN A 23 -2.79 15.21 -5.02
C ASN A 23 -3.13 15.62 -3.58
N LYS A 24 -3.44 14.66 -2.71
CA LYS A 24 -3.90 14.85 -1.33
C LYS A 24 -3.23 13.84 -0.39
N GLU A 25 -1.96 13.54 -0.63
CA GLU A 25 -1.20 12.53 0.10
C GLU A 25 -1.26 12.75 1.62
N GLU A 26 -1.16 14.00 2.08
CA GLU A 26 -1.26 14.32 3.52
C GLU A 26 -2.59 13.86 4.15
N LYS A 27 -3.71 13.92 3.41
CA LYS A 27 -5.01 13.43 3.89
C LYS A 27 -5.02 11.91 3.99
N TRP A 28 -4.36 11.22 3.06
CA TRP A 28 -4.21 9.78 3.09
C TRP A 28 -3.39 9.35 4.32
N HIS A 29 -2.27 10.02 4.58
CA HIS A 29 -1.44 9.78 5.77
C HIS A 29 -2.24 9.95 7.06
N ARG A 30 -2.97 11.06 7.19
CA ARG A 30 -3.79 11.31 8.40
C ARG A 30 -4.85 10.22 8.62
N LYS A 31 -5.44 9.70 7.54
CA LYS A 31 -6.48 8.66 7.58
C LYS A 31 -5.90 7.28 7.93
N TYR A 32 -4.75 6.92 7.37
CA TYR A 32 -4.22 5.56 7.41
C TYR A 32 -2.94 5.36 8.22
N LYS A 33 -2.37 6.40 8.86
CA LYS A 33 -1.15 6.30 9.70
C LYS A 33 -1.15 5.21 10.78
N SER A 34 -2.32 4.74 11.19
CA SER A 34 -2.47 3.67 12.20
C SER A 34 -2.85 2.32 11.59
N HIS A 35 -2.87 2.22 10.26
CA HIS A 35 -3.18 1.00 9.54
C HIS A 35 -1.97 0.06 9.55
N LYS A 36 -2.19 -1.24 9.77
CA LYS A 36 -1.12 -2.26 9.81
C LYS A 36 -0.28 -2.36 8.52
N LEU A 37 -0.86 -1.93 7.39
CA LEU A 37 -0.23 -1.92 6.06
C LEU A 37 0.27 -0.53 5.66
N TYR A 38 0.24 0.45 6.57
CA TYR A 38 0.63 1.82 6.25
C TYR A 38 2.02 1.87 5.65
N ASP A 39 3.03 1.34 6.36
CA ASP A 39 4.42 1.39 5.91
C ASP A 39 4.64 0.69 4.56
N VAL A 40 4.00 -0.48 4.36
CA VAL A 40 4.03 -1.22 3.10
C VAL A 40 3.48 -0.37 1.94
N VAL A 41 2.32 0.26 2.14
CA VAL A 41 1.69 1.06 1.09
C VAL A 41 2.48 2.32 0.81
N ILE A 42 3.04 2.97 1.84
CA ILE A 42 3.96 4.10 1.67
C ILE A 42 5.19 3.72 0.86
N GLU A 43 5.83 2.60 1.20
CA GLU A 43 7.01 2.12 0.47
C GLU A 43 6.68 1.85 -1.00
N SER A 44 5.46 1.37 -1.29
CA SER A 44 4.96 1.17 -2.65
C SER A 44 4.80 2.46 -3.47
N PHE A 45 4.81 3.64 -2.84
CA PHE A 45 4.70 4.93 -3.55
C PHE A 45 5.95 5.25 -4.36
N ASN A 46 7.08 4.64 -4.03
CA ASN A 46 8.34 4.78 -4.77
C ASN A 46 8.35 4.03 -6.11
N TYR A 47 7.33 3.21 -6.37
CA TYR A 47 7.20 2.40 -7.58
C TYR A 47 6.06 2.90 -8.45
N LYS A 48 6.18 2.71 -9.76
CA LYS A 48 5.15 3.09 -10.71
C LYS A 48 3.92 2.20 -10.53
N PHE A 49 2.75 2.73 -10.86
CA PHE A 49 1.48 2.02 -10.67
C PHE A 49 1.45 0.63 -11.35
N HIS A 50 2.05 0.48 -12.54
CA HIS A 50 2.09 -0.81 -13.24
C HIS A 50 3.06 -1.83 -12.60
N GLU A 51 4.00 -1.40 -11.76
CA GLU A 51 4.94 -2.28 -11.06
C GLU A 51 4.33 -2.84 -9.75
N ILE A 52 3.22 -2.26 -9.29
CA ILE A 52 2.59 -2.58 -8.00
C ILE A 52 2.26 -4.07 -7.86
N GLY A 53 1.81 -4.74 -8.92
CA GLY A 53 1.50 -6.17 -8.88
C GLY A 53 2.71 -7.07 -8.61
N GLU A 54 3.92 -6.62 -8.94
CA GLU A 54 5.14 -7.38 -8.68
C GLU A 54 5.83 -6.98 -7.38
N VAL A 55 5.71 -5.71 -6.97
CA VAL A 55 6.42 -5.20 -5.78
C VAL A 55 5.62 -5.37 -4.49
N MET A 56 4.29 -5.29 -4.53
CA MET A 56 3.46 -5.37 -3.32
C MET A 56 3.66 -6.68 -2.53
N PRO A 57 3.73 -7.87 -3.15
CA PRO A 57 4.03 -9.11 -2.43
C PRO A 57 5.39 -9.07 -1.73
N LYS A 58 6.41 -8.56 -2.42
CA LYS A 58 7.79 -8.44 -1.90
C LYS A 58 7.87 -7.49 -0.71
N LEU A 59 7.12 -6.39 -0.76
CA LEU A 59 7.04 -5.41 0.33
C LEU A 59 6.31 -5.98 1.55
N LEU A 60 5.28 -6.80 1.33
CA LEU A 60 4.57 -7.50 2.41
C LEU A 60 5.47 -8.55 3.06
N GLU A 61 6.22 -9.33 2.30
CA GLU A 61 7.18 -10.30 2.83
C GLU A 61 8.27 -9.62 3.68
N LYS A 62 8.79 -8.48 3.22
CA LYS A 62 9.81 -7.70 3.92
C LYS A 62 9.33 -7.13 5.27
N ASN A 63 8.06 -6.71 5.34
CA ASN A 63 7.49 -6.08 6.54
C ASN A 63 6.82 -7.09 7.51
N HIS A 64 6.87 -8.39 7.22
CA HIS A 64 6.32 -9.47 8.07
C HIS A 64 7.38 -10.20 8.90
N HIS A 65 8.60 -9.65 8.98
CA HIS A 65 9.74 -10.25 9.67
C HIS A 65 9.98 -9.69 11.07
#